data_AF-A0A945ZDB3-F1
#
_entry.id   AF-A0A945ZDB3-F1
#
_cell.length_a   1.000
_cell.length_b   1.000
_cell.length_c   1.000
_cell.angle_alpha   90.00
_cell.angle_beta   90.00
_cell.angle_gamma   90.00
#
_symmetry.space_group_name_H-M   'P 1'
#
loop_
_entity.id
_entity.type
_entity.pdbx_description
1 polymer ?
#
loop_
_entity_poly.entity_id
_entity_poly.type
_entity_poly.pdbx_seq_one_letter_code
_entity_poly.pdbx_strand_id
1 'polypeptide(L)'
;MSDNEEPAPPATPEEVLQQLAEVRGKRGYLLPHHGLLAVGDPRLLAAYDEMYTALTLAKRTLSEHAKEFVWLVILVATREAIATHHIRKMRDAGGSETEIELAIKLAAHAEGVGAIGFVGEHWAPHISGYDGVRVYREGLEALVAGSDVDPGWIEMGLAAAHTCQRRWAWLDEHIVGANQAGVEDRALFEALSLAMFPGSIPNFVDAAGRWRQLILDEKVTASPSFQAWAHAPGQGGYDEAVGVAET
;
A
#
# COMPACT_ATOMS: atom_id res chain seq x y z
N MET A 1 23.25 -5.76 22.69
CA MET A 1 22.46 -6.87 22.14
C MET A 1 23.41 -8.03 21.95
N SER A 2 23.15 -9.17 22.57
CA SER A 2 24.05 -10.33 22.51
C SER A 2 23.77 -11.12 21.23
N ASP A 3 24.38 -10.69 20.13
CA ASP A 3 24.27 -11.37 18.82
C ASP A 3 25.34 -12.46 18.71
N ASN A 4 25.17 -13.56 19.44
CA ASN A 4 25.98 -14.77 19.27
C ASN A 4 25.15 -16.02 19.59
N GLU A 5 23.93 -16.11 19.03
CA GLU A 5 23.31 -17.43 18.85
C GLU A 5 23.90 -18.05 17.58
N GLU A 6 24.50 -19.23 17.72
CA GLU A 6 24.88 -20.03 16.56
C GLU A 6 23.64 -20.30 15.69
N PRO A 7 23.77 -20.30 14.36
CA PRO A 7 22.65 -20.59 13.48
C PRO A 7 22.09 -21.97 13.83
N ALA A 8 20.77 -22.05 13.98
CA ALA A 8 20.09 -23.30 14.23
C ALA A 8 20.48 -24.34 13.17
N PRO A 9 20.59 -25.63 13.53
CA PRO A 9 20.87 -26.67 12.55
C PRO A 9 19.80 -26.66 11.43
N PRO A 10 20.17 -27.02 10.20
CA PRO A 10 19.23 -27.02 9.08
C PRO A 10 18.04 -27.96 9.37
N ALA A 11 16.84 -27.51 9.00
CA ALA A 11 15.62 -28.28 9.19
C ALA A 11 15.68 -29.61 8.42
N THR A 12 15.21 -30.67 9.06
CA THR A 12 15.04 -31.98 8.42
C THR A 12 13.93 -31.92 7.36
N PRO A 13 13.93 -32.83 6.38
CA PRO A 13 12.86 -32.90 5.38
C PRO A 13 11.45 -33.03 5.99
N GLU A 14 11.33 -33.77 7.11
CA GLU A 14 10.05 -33.95 7.81
C GLU A 14 9.54 -32.65 8.43
N GLU A 15 10.42 -31.89 9.09
CA GLU A 15 10.11 -30.58 9.66
C GLU A 15 9.70 -29.58 8.57
N VAL A 16 10.39 -29.57 7.43
CA VAL A 16 10.04 -28.72 6.29
C VAL A 16 8.63 -29.06 5.78
N LEU A 17 8.32 -30.34 5.56
CA LEU A 17 7.01 -30.75 5.07
C LEU A 17 5.89 -30.44 6.07
N GLN A 18 6.15 -30.58 7.37
CA GLN A 18 5.20 -30.24 8.42
C GLN A 18 4.90 -28.74 8.43
N GLN A 19 5.91 -27.86 8.38
CA GLN A 19 5.73 -26.41 8.31
C GLN A 19 4.93 -26.00 7.06
N LEU A 20 5.21 -26.61 5.91
CA LEU A 20 4.47 -26.33 4.68
C LEU A 20 3.01 -26.82 4.75
N ALA A 21 2.75 -27.93 5.43
CA ALA A 21 1.38 -28.39 5.68
C ALA A 21 0.60 -27.39 6.55
N GLU A 22 1.24 -26.81 7.57
CA GLU A 22 0.64 -25.78 8.43
C GLU A 22 0.32 -24.49 7.67
N VAL A 23 1.28 -23.96 6.89
CA VAL A 23 1.08 -22.78 6.04
C VAL A 23 -0.06 -23.02 5.06
N ARG A 24 -0.09 -24.19 4.41
CA ARG A 24 -1.17 -24.57 3.48
C ARG A 24 -2.51 -24.70 4.19
N GLY A 25 -2.54 -25.30 5.37
CA GLY A 25 -3.76 -25.49 6.17
C GLY A 25 -4.38 -24.15 6.57
N LYS A 26 -3.55 -23.18 6.94
CA LYS A 26 -3.98 -21.82 7.32
C LYS A 26 -4.44 -20.99 6.12
N ARG A 27 -3.69 -20.99 5.02
CA ARG A 27 -3.90 -20.08 3.87
C ARG A 27 -4.75 -20.69 2.74
N GLY A 28 -4.84 -22.01 2.69
CA GLY A 28 -5.45 -22.77 1.59
C GLY A 28 -4.54 -22.99 0.38
N TYR A 29 -3.32 -22.44 0.37
CA TYR A 29 -2.36 -22.56 -0.74
C TYR A 29 -0.90 -22.43 -0.26
N LEU A 30 0.03 -22.80 -1.14
CA LEU A 30 1.46 -22.52 -1.00
C LEU A 30 1.94 -21.73 -2.22
N LEU A 31 2.82 -20.78 -1.95
CA LEU A 31 3.66 -20.12 -2.94
C LEU A 31 5.12 -20.60 -2.81
N PRO A 32 5.94 -20.54 -3.88
CA PRO A 32 7.28 -21.12 -3.90
C PRO A 32 8.21 -20.64 -2.78
N HIS A 33 8.12 -19.37 -2.36
CA HIS A 33 8.99 -18.82 -1.33
C HIS A 33 8.75 -19.44 0.04
N HIS A 34 7.57 -19.98 0.36
CA HIS A 34 7.36 -20.67 1.64
C HIS A 34 8.26 -21.90 1.77
N GLY A 35 8.43 -22.67 0.68
CA GLY A 35 9.33 -23.83 0.66
C GLY A 35 10.79 -23.41 0.83
N LEU A 36 11.20 -22.35 0.13
CA LEU A 36 12.56 -21.84 0.26
C LEU A 36 12.85 -21.32 1.68
N LEU A 37 11.90 -20.61 2.29
CA LEU A 37 12.02 -20.12 3.67
C LEU A 37 12.05 -21.29 4.67
N ALA A 38 11.18 -22.30 4.52
CA ALA A 38 11.19 -23.47 5.40
C ALA A 38 12.54 -24.20 5.41
N VAL A 39 13.24 -24.24 4.26
CA VAL A 39 14.56 -24.88 4.13
C VAL A 39 15.68 -23.97 4.61
N GLY A 40 15.66 -22.71 4.19
CA GLY A 40 16.78 -21.77 4.38
C GLY A 40 16.80 -21.10 5.75
N ASP A 41 15.63 -20.74 6.28
CA ASP A 41 15.48 -20.11 7.60
C ASP A 41 14.03 -20.28 8.11
N PRO A 42 13.75 -21.36 8.87
CA PRO A 42 12.43 -21.61 9.46
C PRO A 42 11.91 -20.48 10.35
N ARG A 43 12.81 -19.75 11.03
CA ARG A 43 12.44 -18.62 11.89
C ARG A 43 11.96 -17.46 11.03
N LEU A 44 12.60 -17.22 9.89
CA LEU A 44 12.13 -16.24 8.92
C LEU A 44 10.78 -16.63 8.29
N LEU A 45 10.52 -17.92 8.03
CA LEU A 45 9.19 -18.38 7.61
C LEU A 45 8.12 -18.05 8.65
N ALA A 46 8.38 -18.33 9.93
CA ALA A 46 7.44 -18.05 11.01
C ALA A 46 7.16 -16.54 11.13
N ALA A 47 8.21 -15.71 11.14
CA ALA A 47 8.07 -14.25 11.19
C ALA A 47 7.33 -13.69 9.96
N TYR A 48 7.61 -14.23 8.77
CA TYR A 48 6.87 -13.89 7.55
C TYR A 48 5.37 -14.23 7.68
N ASP A 49 5.03 -15.38 8.26
CA ASP A 49 3.64 -15.78 8.42
C ASP A 49 2.88 -14.92 9.42
N GLU A 50 3.51 -14.56 10.54
CA GLU A 50 2.97 -13.62 11.52
C GLU A 50 2.72 -12.23 10.91
N MET A 51 3.72 -11.68 10.23
CA MET A 51 3.61 -10.38 9.55
C MET A 51 2.50 -10.40 8.50
N TYR A 52 2.48 -11.41 7.61
CA TYR A 52 1.45 -11.54 6.59
C TYR A 52 0.05 -11.67 7.21
N THR A 53 -0.07 -12.40 8.33
CA THR A 53 -1.34 -12.55 9.05
C THR A 53 -1.82 -11.21 9.59
N ALA A 54 -0.97 -10.48 10.33
CA ALA A 54 -1.32 -9.18 10.90
C ALA A 54 -1.68 -8.15 9.83
N LEU A 55 -0.99 -8.21 8.69
CA LEU A 55 -1.16 -7.23 7.61
C LEU A 55 -2.38 -7.54 6.72
N THR A 56 -2.61 -8.81 6.36
CA THR A 56 -3.56 -9.19 5.31
C THR A 56 -4.75 -10.04 5.76
N LEU A 57 -4.58 -10.91 6.76
CA LEU A 57 -5.58 -11.92 7.13
C LEU A 57 -6.39 -11.52 8.36
N ALA A 58 -5.78 -10.83 9.32
CA ALA A 58 -6.45 -10.33 10.49
C ALA A 58 -7.48 -9.27 10.10
N LYS A 59 -8.68 -9.35 10.69
CA LYS A 59 -9.68 -8.29 10.56
C LYS A 59 -9.17 -7.04 11.27
N ARG A 60 -9.20 -5.91 10.56
CA ARG A 60 -8.74 -4.61 11.04
C ARG A 60 -9.85 -3.57 10.83
N THR A 61 -9.51 -2.38 10.34
CA THR A 61 -10.44 -1.26 10.15
C THR A 61 -11.25 -1.44 8.86
N LEU A 62 -10.58 -1.85 7.78
CA LEU A 62 -11.26 -2.06 6.50
C LEU A 62 -12.17 -3.30 6.58
N SER A 63 -13.32 -3.20 5.92
CA SER A 63 -14.08 -4.41 5.57
C SER A 63 -13.29 -5.25 4.58
N GLU A 64 -13.56 -6.55 4.50
CA GLU A 64 -12.92 -7.40 3.49
C GLU A 64 -13.19 -6.86 2.08
N HIS A 65 -14.40 -6.36 1.80
CA HIS A 65 -14.75 -5.78 0.50
C HIS A 65 -13.88 -4.56 0.16
N ALA A 66 -13.76 -3.61 1.10
CA ALA A 66 -12.92 -2.42 0.92
C ALA A 66 -11.44 -2.78 0.72
N LYS A 67 -10.94 -3.69 1.56
CA LYS A 67 -9.55 -4.16 1.53
C LYS A 67 -9.22 -4.84 0.22
N GLU A 68 -10.10 -5.70 -0.29
CA GLU A 68 -9.90 -6.40 -1.54
C GLU A 68 -10.03 -5.47 -2.76
N PHE A 69 -10.87 -4.43 -2.71
CA PHE A 69 -10.87 -3.37 -3.71
C PHE A 69 -9.51 -2.65 -3.79
N VAL A 70 -8.96 -2.24 -2.64
CA VAL A 70 -7.62 -1.63 -2.56
C VAL A 70 -6.53 -2.58 -3.09
N TRP A 71 -6.59 -3.87 -2.72
CA TRP A 71 -5.68 -4.88 -3.27
C TRP A 71 -5.72 -4.93 -4.80
N LEU A 72 -6.91 -4.94 -5.40
CA LEU A 72 -7.01 -5.00 -6.86
C LEU A 72 -6.37 -3.78 -7.53
N VAL A 73 -6.54 -2.56 -6.99
CA VAL A 73 -5.88 -1.36 -7.51
C VAL A 73 -4.35 -1.51 -7.43
N ILE A 74 -3.82 -1.95 -6.29
CA ILE A 74 -2.39 -2.18 -6.09
C ILE A 74 -1.85 -3.22 -7.08
N LEU A 75 -2.48 -4.40 -7.16
CA LEU A 75 -1.98 -5.52 -7.96
C LEU A 75 -1.96 -5.20 -9.46
N VAL A 76 -2.95 -4.46 -9.95
CA VAL A 76 -2.95 -3.99 -11.35
C VAL A 76 -1.83 -2.96 -11.55
N ALA A 77 -1.69 -1.99 -10.64
CA ALA A 77 -0.66 -0.95 -10.70
C ALA A 77 0.77 -1.52 -10.62
N THR A 78 0.96 -2.67 -9.97
CA THR A 78 2.25 -3.37 -9.87
C THR A 78 2.40 -4.53 -10.86
N ARG A 79 1.40 -4.80 -11.70
CA ARG A 79 1.37 -5.94 -12.66
C ARG A 79 1.64 -7.29 -11.99
N GLU A 80 1.11 -7.50 -10.79
CA GLU A 80 1.36 -8.70 -9.99
C GLU A 80 0.47 -9.88 -10.44
N ALA A 81 1.07 -10.83 -11.16
CA ALA A 81 0.35 -11.95 -11.77
C ALA A 81 0.06 -13.12 -10.81
N ILE A 82 0.81 -13.26 -9.72
CA ILE A 82 0.75 -14.44 -8.84
C ILE A 82 -0.45 -14.35 -7.87
N ALA A 83 -0.96 -13.14 -7.63
CA ALA A 83 -1.93 -12.82 -6.59
C ALA A 83 -3.42 -13.03 -7.00
N THR A 84 -3.71 -13.98 -7.90
CA THR A 84 -5.07 -14.20 -8.46
C THR A 84 -6.15 -14.53 -7.41
N HIS A 85 -5.76 -15.00 -6.23
CA HIS A 85 -6.68 -15.31 -5.14
C HIS A 85 -7.45 -14.09 -4.62
N HIS A 86 -6.94 -12.86 -4.82
CA HIS A 86 -7.64 -11.62 -4.48
C HIS A 86 -8.90 -11.40 -5.32
N ILE A 87 -8.93 -11.89 -6.57
CA ILE A 87 -10.15 -11.85 -7.41
C ILE A 87 -11.27 -12.68 -6.76
N ARG A 88 -10.93 -13.88 -6.25
CA ARG A 88 -11.89 -14.71 -5.53
C ARG A 88 -12.31 -14.04 -4.22
N LYS A 89 -11.36 -13.51 -3.44
CA LYS A 89 -11.68 -12.82 -2.18
C LYS A 89 -12.59 -11.61 -2.37
N MET A 90 -12.39 -10.81 -3.43
CA MET A 90 -13.28 -9.71 -3.79
C MET A 90 -14.71 -10.20 -4.01
N ARG A 91 -14.88 -11.27 -4.80
CA ARG A 91 -16.21 -11.87 -5.05
C ARG A 91 -16.83 -12.45 -3.78
N ASP A 92 -16.04 -13.15 -2.96
CA ASP A 92 -16.50 -13.71 -1.68
C ASP A 92 -16.92 -12.61 -0.69
N ALA A 93 -16.31 -11.43 -0.79
CA ALA A 93 -16.66 -10.25 0.01
C ALA A 93 -17.88 -9.47 -0.51
N GLY A 94 -18.51 -9.92 -1.61
CA GLY A 94 -19.67 -9.27 -2.22
C GLY A 94 -19.34 -8.33 -3.39
N GLY A 95 -18.08 -8.29 -3.83
CA GLY A 95 -17.64 -7.46 -4.93
C GLY A 95 -18.17 -7.88 -6.30
N SER A 96 -18.49 -6.89 -7.11
CA SER A 96 -19.03 -7.00 -8.47
C SER A 96 -17.93 -6.91 -9.54
N GLU A 97 -18.22 -7.40 -10.75
CA GLU A 97 -17.32 -7.25 -11.89
C GLU A 97 -17.10 -5.77 -12.25
N THR A 98 -18.11 -4.92 -12.06
CA THR A 98 -18.02 -3.46 -12.28
C THR A 98 -17.01 -2.80 -11.33
N GLU A 99 -16.90 -3.27 -10.09
CA GLU A 99 -15.88 -2.78 -9.15
C GLU A 99 -14.48 -3.27 -9.51
N ILE A 100 -14.35 -4.52 -9.99
CA ILE A 100 -13.07 -5.05 -10.49
C ILE A 100 -12.62 -4.23 -11.71
N GLU A 101 -13.52 -3.97 -12.66
CA GLU A 101 -13.25 -3.10 -13.80
C GLU A 101 -12.86 -1.68 -13.38
N LEU A 102 -13.53 -1.13 -12.35
CA LEU A 102 -13.17 0.18 -11.82
C LEU A 102 -11.75 0.18 -11.24
N ALA A 103 -11.38 -0.83 -10.46
CA ALA A 103 -10.02 -0.94 -9.92
C ALA A 103 -8.96 -0.98 -11.02
N ILE A 104 -9.23 -1.66 -12.14
CA ILE A 104 -8.37 -1.67 -13.34
C ILE A 104 -8.27 -0.27 -13.95
N LYS A 105 -9.42 0.41 -14.14
CA LYS A 105 -9.47 1.77 -14.70
C LYS A 105 -8.72 2.77 -13.82
N LEU A 106 -8.84 2.66 -12.50
CA LEU A 106 -8.12 3.49 -11.53
C LEU A 106 -6.61 3.29 -11.62
N ALA A 107 -6.14 2.04 -11.68
CA ALA A 107 -4.72 1.76 -11.86
C ALA A 107 -4.18 2.31 -13.19
N ALA A 108 -4.95 2.20 -14.29
CA ALA A 108 -4.59 2.79 -15.58
C ALA A 108 -4.57 4.32 -15.55
N HIS A 109 -5.52 4.96 -14.86
CA HIS A 109 -5.55 6.41 -14.65
C HIS A 109 -4.34 6.88 -13.85
N ALA A 110 -4.01 6.17 -12.76
CA ALA A 110 -2.80 6.42 -11.98
C ALA A 110 -1.55 6.34 -12.86
N GLU A 111 -1.45 5.36 -13.78
CA GLU A 111 -0.32 5.26 -14.72
C GLU A 111 -0.11 6.51 -15.57
N GLY A 112 -1.19 7.22 -15.95
CA GLY A 112 -1.18 8.40 -16.80
C GLY A 112 -0.51 9.65 -16.21
N VAL A 113 -0.26 9.70 -14.90
CA VAL A 113 0.31 10.91 -14.25
C VAL A 113 1.69 11.31 -14.79
N GLY A 114 2.45 10.38 -15.38
CA GLY A 114 3.72 10.70 -16.03
C GLY A 114 3.55 11.60 -17.26
N ALA A 115 2.49 11.37 -18.04
CA ALA A 115 2.17 12.22 -19.20
C ALA A 115 1.68 13.60 -18.75
N ILE A 116 0.90 13.67 -17.67
CA ILE A 116 0.47 14.92 -17.05
C ILE A 116 1.70 15.72 -16.56
N GLY A 117 2.60 15.06 -15.82
CA GLY A 117 3.85 15.68 -15.37
C GLY A 117 4.71 16.21 -16.52
N PHE A 118 4.86 15.41 -17.58
CA PHE A 118 5.60 15.81 -18.79
C PHE A 118 5.04 17.09 -19.43
N VAL A 119 3.71 17.20 -19.57
CA VAL A 119 3.06 18.40 -20.12
C VAL A 119 3.30 19.60 -19.20
N GLY A 120 3.19 19.40 -17.89
CA GLY A 120 3.49 20.43 -16.90
C GLY A 120 4.93 20.95 -16.99
N GLU A 121 5.90 20.06 -17.14
CA GLU A 121 7.32 20.42 -17.19
C GLU A 121 7.72 21.08 -18.50
N HIS A 122 7.23 20.57 -19.64
CA HIS A 122 7.77 20.95 -20.94
C HIS A 122 6.85 21.85 -21.76
N TRP A 123 5.54 21.78 -21.57
CA TRP A 123 4.56 22.45 -22.44
C TRP A 123 3.72 23.50 -21.73
N ALA A 124 3.77 23.59 -20.39
CA ALA A 124 2.98 24.56 -19.62
C ALA A 124 3.11 26.02 -20.12
N PRO A 125 4.29 26.54 -20.52
CA PRO A 125 4.40 27.90 -21.07
C PRO A 125 3.60 28.12 -22.37
N HIS A 126 3.21 27.05 -23.06
CA HIS A 126 2.48 27.08 -24.32
C HIS A 126 0.98 26.73 -24.15
N ILE A 127 0.57 26.31 -22.96
CA ILE A 127 -0.81 25.92 -22.65
C ILE A 127 -1.34 26.84 -21.56
N SER A 128 -2.14 27.82 -21.96
CA SER A 128 -2.71 28.80 -21.03
C SER A 128 -3.53 28.13 -19.94
N GLY A 129 -3.18 28.38 -18.68
CA GLY A 129 -3.91 27.85 -17.52
C GLY A 129 -3.74 26.34 -17.30
N TYR A 130 -2.65 25.74 -17.79
CA TYR A 130 -2.38 24.33 -17.51
C TYR A 130 -2.19 24.09 -16.00
N ASP A 131 -2.97 23.15 -15.47
CA ASP A 131 -2.90 22.67 -14.10
C ASP A 131 -3.02 21.14 -14.16
N GLY A 132 -1.90 20.46 -13.91
CA GLY A 132 -1.83 19.01 -14.00
C GLY A 132 -2.67 18.29 -12.94
N VAL A 133 -2.76 18.85 -11.73
CA VAL A 133 -3.58 18.28 -10.65
C VAL A 133 -5.05 18.38 -11.02
N ARG A 134 -5.50 19.54 -11.52
CA ARG A 134 -6.86 19.72 -12.01
C ARG A 134 -7.18 18.74 -13.15
N VAL A 135 -6.31 18.61 -14.15
CA VAL A 135 -6.50 17.66 -15.26
C VAL A 135 -6.64 16.22 -14.76
N TYR A 136 -5.80 15.82 -13.80
CA TYR A 136 -5.86 14.49 -13.21
C TYR A 136 -7.16 14.25 -12.42
N ARG A 137 -7.56 15.21 -11.58
CA ARG A 137 -8.76 15.11 -10.72
C ARG A 137 -10.05 15.13 -11.52
N GLU A 138 -10.17 16.00 -12.53
CA GLU A 138 -11.33 16.01 -13.44
C GLU A 138 -11.46 14.68 -14.20
N GLY A 139 -10.33 14.11 -14.64
CA GLY A 139 -10.32 12.78 -15.26
C GLY A 139 -10.76 11.67 -14.30
N LEU A 140 -10.31 11.73 -13.05
CA LEU A 140 -10.74 10.79 -12.00
C LEU A 140 -12.23 10.91 -11.72
N GLU A 141 -12.74 12.14 -11.54
CA GLU A 141 -14.17 12.41 -11.31
C GLU A 141 -15.04 11.83 -12.43
N ALA A 142 -14.65 12.07 -13.70
CA ALA A 142 -15.36 11.52 -14.84
C ALA A 142 -15.30 9.99 -14.90
N LEU A 143 -14.18 9.38 -14.51
CA LEU A 143 -13.98 7.92 -14.51
C LEU A 143 -14.85 7.23 -13.46
N VAL A 144 -15.04 7.86 -12.30
CA VAL A 144 -15.81 7.29 -11.17
C VAL A 144 -17.29 7.70 -11.19
N ALA A 145 -17.68 8.62 -12.09
CA ALA A 145 -19.04 9.10 -12.21
C ALA A 145 -20.03 7.93 -12.42
N GLY A 146 -21.03 7.86 -11.54
CA GLY A 146 -22.06 6.80 -11.57
C GLY A 146 -21.61 5.46 -10.98
N SER A 147 -20.42 5.38 -10.38
CA SER A 147 -20.04 4.26 -9.53
C SER A 147 -20.68 4.37 -8.14
N ASP A 148 -21.03 3.21 -7.57
CA ASP A 148 -21.47 3.09 -6.17
C ASP A 148 -20.31 2.81 -5.19
N VAL A 149 -19.05 2.84 -5.67
CA VAL A 149 -17.87 2.64 -4.81
C VAL A 149 -17.65 3.86 -3.93
N ASP A 150 -17.42 3.61 -2.64
CA ASP A 150 -17.12 4.65 -1.66
C ASP A 150 -15.88 5.47 -2.09
N PRO A 151 -15.96 6.82 -2.16
CA PRO A 151 -14.84 7.67 -2.55
C PRO A 151 -13.57 7.43 -1.73
N GLY A 152 -13.71 7.09 -0.45
CA GLY A 152 -12.58 6.75 0.42
C GLY A 152 -11.82 5.50 -0.06
N TRP A 153 -12.50 4.51 -0.63
CA TRP A 153 -11.83 3.32 -1.19
C TRP A 153 -11.01 3.67 -2.42
N ILE A 154 -11.50 4.61 -3.22
CA ILE A 154 -10.82 5.11 -4.43
C ILE A 154 -9.55 5.85 -4.04
N GLU A 155 -9.65 6.79 -3.10
CA GLU A 155 -8.50 7.55 -2.58
C GLU A 155 -7.46 6.62 -1.92
N MET A 156 -7.89 5.67 -1.09
CA MET A 156 -7.00 4.67 -0.47
C MET A 156 -6.30 3.77 -1.50
N GLY A 157 -7.04 3.31 -2.51
CA GLY A 157 -6.50 2.46 -3.58
C GLY A 157 -5.44 3.19 -4.40
N LEU A 158 -5.71 4.43 -4.81
CA LEU A 158 -4.78 5.26 -5.57
C LEU A 158 -3.58 5.69 -4.73
N ALA A 159 -3.77 6.06 -3.46
CA ALA A 159 -2.66 6.33 -2.54
C ALA A 159 -1.71 5.14 -2.45
N ALA A 160 -2.23 3.93 -2.19
CA ALA A 160 -1.40 2.73 -2.08
C ALA A 160 -0.71 2.35 -3.41
N ALA A 161 -1.37 2.56 -4.56
CA ALA A 161 -0.76 2.37 -5.87
C ALA A 161 0.41 3.36 -6.12
N HIS A 162 0.22 4.63 -5.81
CA HIS A 162 1.28 5.64 -5.92
C HIS A 162 2.42 5.39 -4.94
N THR A 163 2.15 4.85 -3.75
CA THR A 163 3.19 4.35 -2.84
C THR A 163 4.01 3.25 -3.52
N CYS A 164 3.36 2.25 -4.13
CA CYS A 164 4.08 1.18 -4.82
C CYS A 164 4.97 1.69 -5.97
N GLN A 165 4.55 2.75 -6.64
CA GLN A 165 5.24 3.31 -7.81
C GLN A 165 6.17 4.48 -7.48
N ARG A 166 6.32 4.86 -6.20
CA ARG A 166 7.16 5.99 -5.75
C ARG A 166 6.74 7.34 -6.33
N ARG A 167 5.44 7.54 -6.51
CA ARG A 167 4.85 8.75 -7.12
C ARG A 167 4.37 9.70 -6.04
N TRP A 168 5.34 10.27 -5.34
CA TRP A 168 5.18 10.97 -4.07
C TRP A 168 4.22 12.16 -4.07
N ALA A 169 4.28 13.03 -5.07
CA ALA A 169 3.33 14.14 -5.17
C ALA A 169 1.89 13.63 -5.30
N TRP A 170 1.68 12.55 -6.05
CA TRP A 170 0.35 11.97 -6.26
C TRP A 170 -0.13 11.13 -5.06
N LEU A 171 0.80 10.53 -4.31
CA LEU A 171 0.49 9.99 -3.00
C LEU A 171 -0.05 11.08 -2.07
N ASP A 172 0.61 12.24 -2.01
CA ASP A 172 0.19 13.35 -1.15
C ASP A 172 -1.21 13.85 -1.51
N GLU A 173 -1.47 14.01 -2.81
CA GLU A 173 -2.79 14.33 -3.34
C GLU A 173 -3.85 13.35 -2.81
N HIS A 174 -3.61 12.05 -2.90
CA HIS A 174 -4.60 11.05 -2.47
C HIS A 174 -4.71 10.88 -0.95
N ILE A 175 -3.68 11.21 -0.18
CA ILE A 175 -3.78 11.30 1.29
C ILE A 175 -4.70 12.46 1.68
N VAL A 176 -4.54 13.63 1.05
CA VAL A 176 -5.42 14.79 1.28
C VAL A 176 -6.84 14.48 0.83
N GLY A 177 -7.01 13.83 -0.33
CA GLY A 177 -8.32 13.38 -0.83
C GLY A 177 -9.00 12.39 0.11
N ALA A 178 -8.28 11.41 0.65
CA ALA A 178 -8.80 10.48 1.65
C ALA A 178 -9.26 11.22 2.92
N ASN A 179 -8.49 12.20 3.40
CA ASN A 179 -8.89 13.01 4.56
C ASN A 179 -10.17 13.82 4.30
N GLN A 180 -10.29 14.41 3.11
CA GLN A 180 -11.49 15.15 2.68
C GLN A 180 -12.72 14.24 2.50
N ALA A 181 -12.52 12.99 2.08
CA ALA A 181 -13.55 11.97 2.02
C ALA A 181 -13.94 11.41 3.41
N GLY A 182 -13.30 11.88 4.48
CA GLY A 182 -13.60 11.43 5.85
C GLY A 182 -13.04 10.06 6.20
N VAL A 183 -12.03 9.56 5.47
CA VAL A 183 -11.37 8.29 5.76
C VAL A 183 -10.67 8.38 7.12
N GLU A 184 -10.94 7.41 7.99
CA GLU A 184 -10.26 7.30 9.27
C GLU A 184 -8.76 7.01 9.08
N ASP A 185 -7.89 7.62 9.89
CA ASP A 185 -6.45 7.40 9.80
C ASP A 185 -6.08 5.91 9.88
N ARG A 186 -6.78 5.12 10.69
CA ARG A 186 -6.51 3.68 10.81
C ARG A 186 -6.87 2.89 9.55
N ALA A 187 -7.83 3.38 8.75
CA ALA A 187 -8.19 2.79 7.46
C ALA A 187 -7.15 3.16 6.40
N LEU A 188 -6.71 4.43 6.35
CA LEU A 188 -5.64 4.87 5.44
C LEU A 188 -4.31 4.17 5.74
N PHE A 189 -3.94 4.06 7.02
CA PHE A 189 -2.77 3.26 7.45
C PHE A 189 -2.87 1.80 6.97
N GLU A 190 -4.06 1.19 7.11
CA GLU A 190 -4.28 -0.16 6.62
C GLU A 190 -4.05 -0.28 5.12
N ALA A 191 -4.67 0.59 4.32
CA ALA A 191 -4.49 0.61 2.87
C ALA A 191 -3.02 0.81 2.46
N LEU A 192 -2.33 1.80 3.04
CA LEU A 192 -0.92 2.07 2.75
C LEU A 192 -0.01 0.88 3.17
N SER A 193 -0.31 0.21 4.28
CA SER A 193 0.48 -0.95 4.73
C SER A 193 0.45 -2.11 3.73
N LEU A 194 -0.61 -2.24 2.92
CA LEU A 194 -0.68 -3.27 1.87
C LEU A 194 0.43 -3.13 0.82
N ALA A 195 0.90 -1.90 0.58
CA ALA A 195 1.99 -1.62 -0.36
C ALA A 195 3.32 -2.25 0.04
N MET A 196 3.52 -2.66 1.31
CA MET A 196 4.76 -3.31 1.75
C MET A 196 5.10 -4.57 0.95
N PHE A 197 4.08 -5.32 0.49
CA PHE A 197 4.31 -6.55 -0.27
C PHE A 197 4.59 -6.28 -1.76
N PRO A 198 3.72 -5.62 -2.54
CA PRO A 198 3.98 -5.42 -3.98
C PRO A 198 4.90 -4.23 -4.27
N GLY A 199 4.95 -3.26 -3.36
CA GLY A 199 5.69 -2.01 -3.50
C GLY A 199 6.99 -1.93 -2.69
N SER A 200 7.24 -2.88 -1.77
CA SER A 200 8.36 -2.90 -0.80
C SER A 200 8.16 -2.08 0.48
N ILE A 201 8.81 -2.53 1.56
CA ILE A 201 8.84 -1.85 2.87
C ILE A 201 9.45 -0.43 2.78
N PRO A 202 10.57 -0.17 2.07
CA PRO A 202 11.10 1.18 1.92
C PRO A 202 10.09 2.18 1.35
N ASN A 203 9.26 1.79 0.38
CA ASN A 203 8.24 2.68 -0.15
C ASN A 203 7.18 3.04 0.90
N PHE A 204 6.83 2.10 1.79
CA PHE A 204 5.95 2.39 2.92
C PHE A 204 6.60 3.34 3.94
N VAL A 205 7.90 3.22 4.18
CA VAL A 205 8.66 4.16 5.04
C VAL A 205 8.59 5.57 4.46
N ASP A 206 8.88 5.72 3.17
CA ASP A 206 8.79 7.01 2.46
C ASP A 206 7.36 7.57 2.57
N ALA A 207 6.34 6.74 2.30
CA ALA A 207 4.93 7.14 2.40
C ALA A 207 4.52 7.61 3.80
N ALA A 208 5.00 6.94 4.85
CA ALA A 208 4.79 7.35 6.23
C ALA A 208 5.43 8.72 6.51
N GLY A 209 6.65 8.97 6.02
CA GLY A 209 7.31 10.27 6.09
C GLY A 209 6.51 11.38 5.39
N ARG A 210 5.97 11.08 4.20
CA ARG A 210 5.11 12.03 3.46
C ARG A 210 3.84 12.37 4.20
N TRP A 211 3.12 11.36 4.69
CA TRP A 211 1.90 11.59 5.46
C TRP A 211 2.16 12.39 6.73
N ARG A 212 3.24 12.07 7.45
CA ARG A 212 3.71 12.86 8.59
C ARG A 212 3.90 14.33 8.22
N GLN A 213 4.57 14.62 7.09
CA GLN A 213 4.76 16.01 6.66
C GLN A 213 3.44 16.71 6.34
N LEU A 214 2.47 16.03 5.73
CA LEU A 214 1.15 16.61 5.45
C LEU A 214 0.38 16.97 6.73
N ILE A 215 0.56 16.19 7.80
CA ILE A 215 -0.01 16.52 9.12
C ILE A 215 0.68 17.75 9.70
N LEU A 216 2.01 17.82 9.66
CA LEU A 216 2.80 18.94 10.17
C LEU A 216 2.55 20.25 9.38
N ASP A 217 2.30 20.14 8.08
CA ASP A 217 1.92 21.26 7.19
C ASP A 217 0.45 21.67 7.34
N GLU A 218 -0.31 21.03 8.25
CA GLU A 218 -1.75 21.26 8.46
C GLU A 218 -2.61 21.00 7.20
N LYS A 219 -2.11 20.21 6.25
CA LYS A 219 -2.85 19.80 5.03
C LYS A 219 -3.80 18.63 5.29
N VAL A 220 -3.57 17.88 6.36
CA VAL A 220 -4.38 16.73 6.78
C VAL A 220 -4.77 16.92 8.24
N THR A 221 -6.07 16.86 8.53
CA THR A 221 -6.55 16.85 9.92
C THR A 221 -6.55 15.42 10.44
N ALA A 222 -5.50 15.05 11.18
CA ALA A 222 -5.34 13.72 11.76
C ALA A 222 -5.90 13.62 13.19
N SER A 223 -6.26 12.40 13.61
CA SER A 223 -6.67 12.06 14.96
C SER A 223 -5.55 12.25 15.99
N PRO A 224 -5.87 12.36 17.29
CA PRO A 224 -4.87 12.66 18.33
C PRO A 224 -3.66 11.71 18.35
N SER A 225 -3.85 10.41 18.08
CA SER A 225 -2.74 9.45 18.05
C SER A 225 -1.83 9.65 16.84
N PHE A 226 -2.38 10.01 15.69
CA PHE A 226 -1.60 10.28 14.48
C PHE A 226 -0.90 11.64 14.55
N GLN A 227 -1.50 12.63 15.21
CA GLN A 227 -0.83 13.88 15.58
C GLN A 227 0.38 13.61 16.48
N ALA A 228 0.19 12.80 17.53
CA ALA A 228 1.29 12.43 18.42
C ALA A 228 2.42 11.69 17.68
N TRP A 229 2.09 10.79 16.75
CA TRP A 229 3.06 10.15 15.87
C TRP A 229 3.79 11.15 14.97
N ALA A 230 3.07 12.07 14.33
CA ALA A 230 3.68 13.06 13.44
C ALA A 230 4.68 13.97 14.18
N HIS A 231 4.37 14.36 15.41
CA HIS A 231 5.24 15.20 16.23
C HIS A 231 6.35 14.44 16.99
N ALA A 232 6.38 13.11 16.93
CA ALA A 232 7.43 12.34 17.61
C ALA A 232 8.82 12.63 16.97
N PRO A 233 9.86 12.93 17.78
CA PRO A 233 11.23 13.11 17.29
C PRO A 233 11.89 11.77 16.96
N GLY A 234 13.05 11.75 16.30
CA GLY A 234 13.85 10.54 16.08
C GLY A 234 13.40 9.66 14.91
N GLN A 235 12.71 10.23 13.92
CA GLN A 235 12.10 9.50 12.80
C GLN A 235 12.85 9.65 11.46
N GLY A 236 13.98 10.35 11.42
CA GLY A 236 14.83 10.56 10.23
C GLY A 236 15.91 9.49 9.99
N GLY A 237 15.82 8.33 10.66
CA GLY A 237 16.76 7.23 10.49
C GLY A 237 18.20 7.57 10.91
N TYR A 238 19.18 7.04 10.17
CA TYR A 238 20.60 7.27 10.48
C TYR A 238 21.01 8.74 10.28
N ASP A 239 20.40 9.44 9.32
CA ASP A 239 20.72 10.84 9.00
C ASP A 239 20.41 11.77 10.19
N GLU A 240 19.26 11.59 10.84
CA GLU A 240 18.97 12.28 12.10
C GLU A 240 19.94 11.88 13.21
N ALA A 241 20.28 10.58 13.31
CA ALA A 241 21.21 10.08 14.33
C ALA A 241 22.62 10.67 14.21
N VAL A 242 23.05 11.07 13.01
CA VAL A 242 24.34 11.73 12.76
C VAL A 242 24.25 13.23 12.52
N GLY A 243 23.07 13.84 12.70
CA GLY A 243 22.87 15.29 12.62
C GLY A 243 22.95 15.85 11.19
N VAL A 244 22.68 15.04 10.17
CA VAL A 244 22.52 15.51 8.79
C VAL A 244 21.14 16.17 8.69
N ALA A 245 21.11 17.46 8.37
CA ALA A 245 19.86 18.18 8.16
C ALA A 245 19.22 17.73 6.84
N GLU A 246 17.89 17.56 6.84
CA GLU A 246 17.10 17.37 5.61
C GLU A 246 17.29 18.60 4.71
N THR A 247 17.83 18.40 3.50
CA THR A 247 17.98 19.43 2.46
C THR A 247 16.74 19.60 1.62
#